data_AF-A0A377LXS1-F1
#
_entry.id   AF-A0A377LXS1-F1
#
_cell.length_a   1.000
_cell.length_b   1.000
_cell.length_c   1.000
_cell.angle_alpha   90.00
_cell.angle_beta   90.00
_cell.angle_gamma   90.00
#
_symmetry.space_group_name_H-M   'P 1'
#
loop_
_entity.id
_entity.type
_entity.pdbx_description
1 polymer ?
#
loop_
_entity_poly.entity_id
_entity_poly.type
_entity_poly.pdbx_seq_one_letter_code
_entity_poly.pdbx_strand_id
1 'polypeptide(L)'
;MKQAILSVPWLASNFDIGEKYIRTIDKSVNYVFCGLRHNLDSIKSKARILLCWVDEAESVSEIAWQKLSPTVREEGSEIWVTWNPERDGSATDKRFRKEAGDDCITVEMNYTDNPWFPDVLEGERQNDQRRLDPATYAWVWEGAYLENSDKQVLAGKYRIAEFSDQLWKEADRLFFRC
;
A
#
# COMPACT_ATOMS: atom_id res chain seq x y z
N MET A 1 -11.65 5.00 -14.29
CA MET A 1 -12.25 3.80 -14.93
C MET A 1 -13.46 4.13 -15.83
N LYS A 2 -14.61 4.60 -15.32
CA LYS A 2 -15.83 4.79 -16.13
C LYS A 2 -15.62 5.65 -17.39
N GLN A 3 -14.93 6.78 -17.24
CA GLN A 3 -14.61 7.67 -18.37
C GLN A 3 -13.75 7.01 -19.45
N ALA A 4 -12.83 6.12 -19.07
CA ALA A 4 -11.99 5.39 -20.02
C ALA A 4 -12.77 4.33 -20.81
N ILE A 5 -13.78 3.71 -20.19
CA ILE A 5 -14.69 2.79 -20.89
C ILE A 5 -15.57 3.58 -21.86
N LEU A 6 -16.09 4.72 -21.43
CA LEU A 6 -16.95 5.58 -22.25
C LEU A 6 -16.21 6.26 -23.41
N SER A 7 -14.90 6.48 -23.30
CA SER A 7 -14.10 7.10 -24.37
C SER A 7 -13.82 6.16 -25.55
N VAL A 8 -14.04 4.85 -25.40
CA VAL A 8 -13.84 3.86 -26.46
C VAL A 8 -15.21 3.36 -26.93
N PRO A 9 -15.67 3.72 -28.15
CA PRO A 9 -17.03 3.44 -28.61
C PRO A 9 -17.45 1.96 -28.51
N TRP A 10 -16.52 1.04 -28.83
CA TRP A 10 -16.77 -0.40 -28.72
C TRP A 10 -16.93 -0.87 -27.27
N LEU A 11 -16.18 -0.30 -26.31
CA LEU A 11 -16.37 -0.63 -24.90
C LEU A 11 -17.68 -0.05 -24.39
N ALA A 12 -17.96 1.22 -24.69
CA ALA A 12 -19.21 1.89 -24.32
C ALA A 12 -20.45 1.12 -24.80
N SER A 13 -20.41 0.52 -25.99
CA SER A 13 -21.53 -0.26 -26.55
C SER A 13 -21.72 -1.64 -25.92
N ASN A 14 -20.76 -2.14 -25.14
CA ASN A 14 -20.77 -3.50 -24.61
C ASN A 14 -20.88 -3.58 -23.08
N PHE A 15 -20.80 -2.44 -22.38
CA PHE A 15 -20.87 -2.36 -20.92
C PHE A 15 -22.04 -1.52 -20.42
N ASP A 16 -22.72 -2.03 -19.40
CA ASP A 16 -23.70 -1.32 -18.59
C ASP A 16 -23.03 -0.83 -17.30
N ILE A 17 -23.00 0.49 -17.11
CA ILE A 17 -22.23 1.17 -16.08
C ILE A 17 -23.19 1.85 -15.10
N GLY A 18 -23.29 1.31 -13.89
CA GLY A 18 -24.03 1.92 -12.79
C GLY A 18 -23.16 2.82 -11.91
N GLU A 19 -23.73 3.30 -10.80
CA GLU A 19 -22.97 4.04 -9.80
C GLU A 19 -21.94 3.14 -9.09
N LYS A 20 -22.37 1.94 -8.68
CA LYS A 20 -21.58 1.00 -7.85
C LYS A 20 -21.21 -0.32 -8.56
N TYR A 21 -21.49 -0.44 -9.85
CA TYR A 21 -21.21 -1.65 -10.62
C TYR A 21 -20.83 -1.31 -12.06
N ILE A 22 -20.11 -2.23 -12.68
CA ILE A 22 -19.88 -2.28 -14.12
C ILE A 22 -20.16 -3.72 -14.53
N ARG A 23 -20.95 -3.94 -15.58
CA ARG A 23 -21.22 -5.29 -16.09
C ARG A 23 -21.27 -5.28 -17.61
N THR A 24 -21.02 -6.43 -18.22
CA THR A 24 -21.30 -6.61 -19.64
C THR A 24 -22.81 -6.62 -19.88
N ILE A 25 -23.25 -6.23 -21.08
CA ILE A 25 -24.69 -6.18 -21.43
C ILE A 25 -25.33 -7.57 -21.36
N ASP A 26 -24.59 -8.62 -21.73
CA ASP A 26 -25.00 -10.02 -21.64
C ASP A 26 -24.99 -10.57 -20.18
N LYS A 27 -24.49 -9.77 -19.22
CA LYS A 27 -24.35 -10.08 -17.79
C LYS A 27 -23.45 -11.26 -17.48
N SER A 28 -22.60 -11.69 -18.43
CA SER A 28 -21.62 -12.75 -18.21
C SER A 28 -20.51 -12.32 -17.26
N VAL A 29 -20.14 -11.03 -17.27
CA VAL A 29 -19.10 -10.46 -16.40
C VAL A 29 -19.68 -9.31 -15.58
N ASN A 30 -19.39 -9.30 -14.28
CA ASN A 30 -19.83 -8.27 -13.34
C ASN A 30 -18.68 -7.87 -12.42
N TYR A 31 -18.40 -6.57 -12.37
CA TYR A 31 -17.44 -5.94 -11.49
C TYR A 31 -18.16 -5.26 -10.35
N VAL A 32 -17.76 -5.59 -9.13
CA VAL A 32 -18.30 -5.00 -7.90
C VAL A 32 -17.17 -4.35 -7.11
N PHE A 33 -17.35 -3.07 -6.80
CA PHE A 33 -16.38 -2.29 -6.04
C PHE A 33 -16.74 -2.33 -4.55
N CYS A 34 -15.77 -2.67 -3.70
CA CYS A 34 -15.98 -2.77 -2.25
C CYS A 34 -14.79 -2.20 -1.49
N GLY A 35 -15.06 -1.37 -0.47
CA GLY A 35 -14.03 -0.89 0.45
C GLY A 35 -13.73 -1.92 1.54
N LEU A 36 -12.50 -2.44 1.58
CA LEU A 36 -12.09 -3.47 2.54
C LEU A 36 -12.11 -2.98 4.00
N ARG A 37 -11.93 -1.68 4.24
CA ARG A 37 -11.85 -1.12 5.61
C ARG A 37 -13.15 -1.21 6.41
N HIS A 38 -14.30 -1.13 5.72
CA HIS A 38 -15.61 -1.07 6.38
C HIS A 38 -16.52 -2.26 6.07
N ASN A 39 -16.22 -3.03 5.02
CA ASN A 39 -17.24 -3.91 4.44
C ASN A 39 -16.77 -5.32 4.08
N LEU A 40 -15.79 -5.87 4.81
CA LEU A 40 -15.31 -7.25 4.63
C LEU A 40 -16.43 -8.30 4.73
N ASP A 41 -17.43 -8.08 5.59
CA ASP A 41 -18.52 -9.04 5.74
C ASP A 41 -19.47 -9.03 4.53
N SER A 42 -19.52 -7.93 3.76
CA SER A 42 -20.27 -7.90 2.47
C SER A 42 -19.57 -8.65 1.33
N ILE A 43 -18.26 -8.92 1.46
CA ILE A 43 -17.53 -9.72 0.47
C ILE A 43 -17.87 -11.19 0.66
N LYS A 44 -18.00 -11.65 1.92
CA LYS A 44 -18.40 -13.03 2.24
C LYS A 44 -19.76 -13.44 1.67
N SER A 45 -20.68 -12.49 1.48
CA SER A 45 -22.00 -12.75 0.91
C SER A 45 -22.03 -12.76 -0.61
N LYS A 46 -20.92 -12.40 -1.28
CA LYS A 46 -20.80 -12.48 -2.73
C LYS A 46 -20.36 -13.89 -3.12
N ALA A 47 -21.27 -14.65 -3.71
CA ALA A 47 -20.94 -15.94 -4.31
C ALA A 47 -20.18 -15.75 -5.63
N ARG A 48 -19.27 -16.69 -5.95
CA ARG A 48 -18.57 -16.82 -7.23
C ARG A 48 -17.68 -15.64 -7.63
N ILE A 49 -16.71 -15.30 -6.79
CA ILE A 49 -15.66 -14.35 -7.15
C ILE A 49 -14.60 -15.12 -7.96
N LEU A 50 -14.52 -14.82 -9.26
CA LEU A 50 -13.49 -15.39 -10.16
C LEU A 50 -12.16 -14.65 -10.02
N LEU A 51 -12.20 -13.32 -9.86
CA LEU A 51 -11.00 -12.51 -9.71
C LEU A 51 -11.23 -11.43 -8.65
N CYS A 52 -10.34 -11.38 -7.67
CA CYS A 52 -10.33 -10.35 -6.65
C CYS A 52 -9.08 -9.49 -6.82
N TRP A 53 -9.28 -8.23 -7.24
CA TRP A 53 -8.19 -7.27 -7.30
C TRP A 53 -8.24 -6.34 -6.08
N VAL A 54 -7.17 -6.35 -5.30
CA VAL A 54 -6.94 -5.47 -4.15
C VAL A 54 -5.93 -4.41 -4.54
N ASP A 55 -6.41 -3.19 -4.73
CA ASP A 55 -5.58 -2.02 -5.00
C ASP A 55 -5.23 -1.28 -3.70
N GLU A 56 -4.09 -0.56 -3.70
CA GLU A 56 -3.52 0.11 -2.53
C GLU A 56 -3.42 -0.81 -1.29
N ALA A 57 -2.97 -2.06 -1.53
CA ALA A 57 -3.10 -3.14 -0.55
C ALA A 57 -2.22 -2.99 0.71
N GLU A 58 -1.33 -2.00 0.77
CA GLU A 58 -0.44 -1.77 1.92
C GLU A 58 -1.23 -1.53 3.23
N SER A 59 -2.38 -0.87 3.13
CA SER A 59 -3.24 -0.56 4.29
C SER A 59 -4.11 -1.74 4.78
N VAL A 60 -4.05 -2.88 4.08
CA VAL A 60 -4.90 -4.04 4.38
C VAL A 60 -4.36 -4.80 5.59
N SER A 61 -5.23 -4.99 6.59
CA SER A 61 -4.86 -5.68 7.83
C SER A 61 -4.81 -7.20 7.67
N GLU A 62 -4.07 -7.88 8.55
CA GLU A 62 -4.01 -9.34 8.54
C GLU A 62 -5.40 -9.98 8.73
N ILE A 63 -6.25 -9.39 9.56
CA ILE A 63 -7.64 -9.85 9.75
C ILE A 63 -8.44 -9.75 8.44
N ALA A 64 -8.19 -8.70 7.64
CA ALA A 64 -8.84 -8.54 6.35
C ALA A 64 -8.39 -9.63 5.37
N TRP A 65 -7.09 -9.92 5.28
CA TRP A 65 -6.56 -11.01 4.46
C TRP A 65 -7.09 -12.39 4.87
N GLN A 66 -7.19 -12.66 6.16
CA GLN A 66 -7.77 -13.91 6.69
C GLN A 66 -9.24 -14.08 6.33
N LYS A 67 -9.99 -12.98 6.17
CA LYS A 67 -11.39 -13.02 5.71
C LYS A 67 -11.49 -13.10 4.18
N LEU A 68 -10.62 -12.40 3.47
CA LEU A 68 -10.68 -12.29 2.01
C LEU A 68 -10.24 -13.58 1.32
N SER A 69 -9.09 -14.12 1.70
CA SER A 69 -8.47 -15.27 1.01
C SER A 69 -9.43 -16.48 0.93
N PRO A 70 -10.13 -16.90 2.01
CA PRO A 70 -11.07 -18.03 1.93
C PRO A 70 -12.37 -17.73 1.19
N THR A 71 -12.66 -16.45 0.93
CA THR A 71 -13.85 -16.04 0.17
C THR A 71 -13.65 -16.22 -1.33
N VAL A 72 -12.40 -16.07 -1.80
CA VAL A 72 -11.99 -16.29 -3.19
C VAL A 72 -11.48 -17.73 -3.30
N ARG A 73 -12.41 -18.68 -3.46
CA ARG A 73 -12.12 -20.13 -3.41
C ARG A 73 -12.68 -20.93 -4.59
N GLU A 74 -13.17 -20.25 -5.61
CA GLU A 74 -13.68 -20.94 -6.79
C GLU A 74 -12.50 -21.53 -7.59
N GLU A 75 -12.76 -22.61 -8.32
CA GLU A 75 -11.74 -23.22 -9.16
C GLU A 75 -11.27 -22.22 -10.24
N GLY A 76 -9.95 -22.03 -10.35
CA GLY A 76 -9.36 -21.03 -11.24
C GLY A 76 -9.56 -19.59 -10.77
N SER A 77 -9.96 -19.36 -9.51
CA SER A 77 -10.03 -18.00 -8.98
C SER A 77 -8.66 -17.43 -8.63
N GLU A 78 -8.50 -16.13 -8.84
CA GLU A 78 -7.24 -15.42 -8.67
C GLU A 78 -7.39 -14.22 -7.72
N ILE A 79 -6.32 -13.94 -6.97
CA ILE A 79 -6.20 -12.72 -6.16
C ILE A 79 -5.06 -11.90 -6.76
N TRP A 80 -5.37 -10.71 -7.25
CA TRP A 80 -4.40 -9.76 -7.77
C TRP A 80 -4.21 -8.66 -6.74
N VAL A 81 -2.96 -8.28 -6.50
CA VAL A 81 -2.62 -7.33 -5.44
C VAL A 81 -1.67 -6.29 -6.00
N THR A 82 -2.03 -5.02 -5.84
CA THR A 82 -1.18 -3.88 -6.20
C THR A 82 -0.98 -2.99 -4.98
N TRP A 83 0.27 -2.65 -4.68
CA TRP A 83 0.59 -1.76 -3.56
C TRP A 83 1.97 -1.11 -3.74
N ASN A 84 2.14 0.02 -3.09
CA ASN A 84 3.45 0.64 -2.88
C ASN A 84 3.92 0.25 -1.46
N PRO A 85 5.10 -0.39 -1.30
CA PRO A 85 5.62 -0.74 0.01
C PRO A 85 5.77 0.48 0.92
N GLU A 86 5.28 0.40 2.15
CA GLU A 86 5.46 1.47 3.16
C GLU A 86 6.15 0.90 4.40
N ARG A 87 5.53 -0.07 5.07
CA ARG A 87 6.06 -0.63 6.31
C ARG A 87 6.71 -1.99 6.06
N ASP A 88 7.97 -2.11 6.45
CA ASP A 88 8.65 -3.40 6.48
C ASP A 88 7.89 -4.39 7.39
N GLY A 89 7.41 -5.50 6.81
CA GLY A 89 6.58 -6.46 7.53
C GLY A 89 5.11 -6.03 7.72
N SER A 90 4.54 -5.24 6.81
CA SER A 90 3.08 -5.13 6.65
C SER A 90 2.45 -6.50 6.34
N ALA A 91 1.13 -6.63 6.51
CA ALA A 91 0.48 -7.93 6.28
C ALA A 91 0.58 -8.36 4.81
N THR A 92 0.47 -7.40 3.90
CA THR A 92 0.63 -7.57 2.46
C THR A 92 2.08 -7.89 2.10
N ASP A 93 3.03 -7.11 2.65
CA ASP A 93 4.46 -7.30 2.43
C ASP A 93 4.94 -8.71 2.82
N LYS A 94 4.58 -9.16 4.02
CA LYS A 94 4.93 -10.51 4.49
C LYS A 94 4.39 -11.58 3.54
N ARG A 95 3.12 -11.50 3.21
CA ARG A 95 2.41 -12.54 2.44
C ARG A 95 2.84 -12.63 0.98
N PHE A 96 3.09 -11.50 0.33
CA PHE A 96 3.27 -11.45 -1.12
C PHE A 96 4.67 -11.02 -1.57
N ARG A 97 5.51 -10.45 -0.70
CA ARG A 97 6.90 -10.07 -1.07
C ARG A 97 7.93 -10.93 -0.36
N LYS A 98 7.80 -11.14 0.95
CA LYS A 98 8.81 -11.84 1.76
C LYS A 98 8.61 -13.36 1.84
N GLU A 99 7.37 -13.78 2.01
CA GLU A 99 6.97 -15.18 2.22
C GLU A 99 5.98 -15.63 1.13
N ALA A 100 6.18 -15.13 -0.10
CA ALA A 100 5.37 -15.51 -1.24
C ALA A 100 5.46 -17.04 -1.48
N GLY A 101 4.30 -17.68 -1.62
CA GLY A 101 4.20 -19.10 -1.94
C GLY A 101 4.54 -19.41 -3.39
N ASP A 102 4.71 -20.70 -3.71
CA ASP A 102 4.96 -21.19 -5.08
C ASP A 102 3.77 -20.92 -6.04
N ASP A 103 2.60 -20.64 -5.49
CA ASP A 103 1.37 -20.28 -6.19
C ASP A 103 1.23 -18.76 -6.44
N CYS A 104 2.26 -17.98 -6.12
CA CYS A 104 2.26 -16.54 -6.25
C CYS A 104 3.31 -16.06 -7.26
N ILE A 105 2.93 -15.12 -8.11
CA ILE A 105 3.85 -14.40 -8.99
C ILE A 105 3.93 -12.96 -8.49
N THR A 106 5.08 -12.59 -7.97
CA THR A 106 5.36 -11.23 -7.48
C THR A 106 6.34 -10.55 -8.40
N VAL A 107 5.99 -9.36 -8.87
CA VAL A 107 6.82 -8.53 -9.75
C VAL A 107 6.97 -7.16 -9.09
N GLU A 108 8.22 -6.75 -8.89
CA GLU A 108 8.54 -5.38 -8.49
C GLU A 108 8.65 -4.53 -9.77
N MET A 109 7.99 -3.38 -9.78
CA MET A 109 7.98 -2.46 -10.92
C MET A 109 8.13 -1.03 -10.43
N ASN A 110 8.99 -0.27 -11.09
CA ASN A 110 9.23 1.14 -10.79
C ASN A 110 8.97 2.02 -12.03
N TYR A 111 9.15 3.34 -11.88
CA TYR A 111 8.99 4.29 -12.99
C TYR A 111 9.89 3.97 -14.19
N THR A 112 11.06 3.36 -13.94
CA THR A 112 12.01 2.93 -14.98
C THR A 112 11.46 1.86 -15.90
N ASP A 113 10.50 1.07 -15.43
CA ASP A 113 9.89 -0.04 -16.17
C ASP A 113 8.67 0.41 -16.97
N ASN A 114 8.28 1.69 -16.88
CA ASN A 114 7.13 2.23 -17.59
C ASN A 114 7.55 2.94 -18.90
N PRO A 115 7.31 2.35 -20.08
CA PRO A 115 7.66 2.96 -21.36
C PRO A 115 6.86 4.24 -21.67
N TRP A 116 5.76 4.45 -20.96
CA TRP A 116 4.87 5.61 -21.10
C TRP A 116 4.88 6.49 -19.85
N PHE A 117 6.01 6.56 -19.14
CA PHE A 117 6.14 7.39 -17.96
C PHE A 117 5.88 8.87 -18.32
N PRO A 118 4.86 9.53 -17.75
CA PRO A 118 4.49 10.88 -18.15
C PRO A 118 5.54 11.93 -17.79
N ASP A 119 5.81 12.87 -18.70
CA ASP A 119 6.75 14.00 -18.48
C ASP A 119 6.45 14.81 -17.21
N VAL A 120 5.16 14.91 -16.85
CA VAL A 120 4.71 15.61 -15.64
C VAL A 120 5.23 14.91 -14.37
N LEU A 121 5.16 13.57 -14.33
CA LEU A 121 5.66 12.79 -13.19
C LEU A 121 7.19 12.73 -13.18
N GLU A 122 7.84 12.74 -14.35
CA GLU A 122 9.31 12.86 -14.43
C GLU A 122 9.80 14.21 -13.89
N GLY A 123 9.10 15.30 -14.18
CA GLY A 123 9.40 16.61 -13.60
C GLY A 123 9.27 16.61 -12.07
N GLU A 124 8.24 15.96 -11.53
CA GLU A 124 8.05 15.80 -10.08
C GLU A 124 9.17 14.95 -9.47
N ARG A 125 9.51 13.81 -10.08
CA ARG A 125 10.61 12.94 -9.67
C ARG A 125 11.93 13.68 -9.58
N GLN A 126 12.27 14.49 -10.58
CA GLN A 126 13.51 15.29 -10.58
C GLN A 126 13.51 16.39 -9.52
N ASN A 127 12.34 16.96 -9.20
CA ASN A 127 12.22 17.92 -8.10
C ASN A 127 12.42 17.22 -6.75
N ASP A 128 11.81 16.06 -6.56
CA ASP A 128 11.93 15.28 -5.34
C ASP A 128 13.32 14.72 -5.14
N GLN A 129 13.99 14.25 -6.20
CA GLN A 129 15.38 13.81 -6.14
C GLN A 129 16.34 14.91 -5.63
N ARG A 130 16.00 16.18 -5.87
CA ARG A 130 16.80 17.33 -5.39
C ARG A 130 16.43 17.78 -3.98
N ARG A 131 15.21 17.50 -3.53
CA ARG A 131 14.63 18.05 -2.30
C ARG A 131 14.59 17.05 -1.14
N LEU A 132 14.28 15.80 -1.44
CA LEU A 132 14.11 14.74 -0.45
C LEU A 132 15.47 14.16 -0.07
N ASP A 133 15.55 13.63 1.15
CA ASP A 133 16.68 12.79 1.52
C ASP A 133 16.65 11.45 0.74
N PRO A 134 17.79 10.76 0.62
CA PRO A 134 17.88 9.54 -0.17
C PRO A 134 16.89 8.44 0.24
N ALA A 135 16.59 8.30 1.55
CA ALA A 135 15.69 7.24 2.02
C ALA A 135 14.24 7.55 1.65
N THR A 136 13.81 8.80 1.85
CA THR A 136 12.47 9.24 1.44
C THR A 136 12.30 9.15 -0.08
N TYR A 137 13.31 9.53 -0.86
CA TYR A 137 13.26 9.39 -2.32
C TYR A 137 13.13 7.92 -2.75
N ALA A 138 13.95 7.03 -2.19
CA ALA A 138 13.90 5.60 -2.51
C ALA A 138 12.54 4.98 -2.15
N TRP A 139 11.92 5.40 -1.05
CA TRP A 139 10.57 4.97 -0.69
C TRP A 139 9.52 5.43 -1.72
N VAL A 140 9.54 6.71 -2.09
CA VAL A 140 8.52 7.28 -3.00
C VAL A 140 8.67 6.76 -4.43
N TRP A 141 9.90 6.63 -4.93
CA TRP A 141 10.17 6.42 -6.36
C TRP A 141 10.79 5.06 -6.69
N GLU A 142 11.40 4.35 -5.74
CA GLU A 142 12.15 3.10 -6.00
C GLU A 142 11.55 1.88 -5.30
N GLY A 143 10.40 2.02 -4.62
CA GLY A 143 9.72 0.89 -3.96
C GLY A 143 10.43 0.39 -2.68
N ALA A 144 11.31 1.20 -2.10
CA ALA A 144 11.89 0.93 -0.78
C ALA A 144 10.83 1.07 0.32
N TYR A 145 11.14 0.65 1.55
CA TYR A 145 10.27 0.92 2.69
C TYR A 145 10.49 2.33 3.24
N LEU A 146 9.47 2.87 3.92
CA LEU A 146 9.58 4.11 4.66
C LEU A 146 10.51 3.91 5.86
N GLU A 147 11.76 4.34 5.73
CA GLU A 147 12.68 4.43 6.84
C GLU A 147 12.47 5.76 7.59
N ASN A 148 11.71 5.71 8.67
CA ASN A 148 11.70 6.80 9.64
C ASN A 148 13.08 6.86 10.28
N SER A 149 13.98 7.71 9.76
CA SER A 149 15.23 7.97 10.47
C SER A 149 14.87 8.59 11.83
N ASP A 150 15.04 7.83 12.92
CA ASP A 150 14.91 8.34 14.30
C ASP A 150 15.78 9.59 14.55
N LYS A 151 16.75 9.86 13.65
CA LYS A 151 17.54 11.09 13.60
C LYS A 151 16.71 12.36 13.38
N GLN A 152 15.53 12.29 12.75
CA GLN A 152 14.69 13.47 12.54
C GLN A 152 13.84 13.86 13.75
N VAL A 153 13.45 12.92 14.62
CA VAL A 153 12.60 13.24 15.79
C VAL A 153 13.33 14.14 16.80
N LEU A 154 14.66 14.01 16.88
CA LEU A 154 15.52 14.86 17.71
C LEU A 154 16.25 15.95 16.93
N ALA A 155 16.21 15.97 15.60
CA ALA A 155 16.85 17.02 14.80
C ALA A 155 16.29 18.41 15.20
N GLY A 156 17.13 19.22 15.85
CA GLY A 156 16.76 20.56 16.33
C GLY A 156 15.98 20.61 17.66
N LYS A 157 15.70 19.48 18.32
CA LYS A 157 15.00 19.42 19.62
C LYS A 157 15.89 18.99 20.79
N TYR A 158 17.20 18.94 20.62
CA TYR A 158 18.15 18.73 21.72
C TYR A 158 19.01 19.96 21.95
N ARG A 159 19.42 20.15 23.21
CA ARG A 159 20.49 21.09 23.59
C ARG A 159 21.59 20.31 24.28
N ILE A 160 22.84 20.62 23.94
CA ILE A 160 23.99 20.16 24.74
C ILE A 160 24.11 21.16 25.89
N ALA A 161 23.99 20.67 27.12
CA ALA A 161 24.17 21.47 28.33
C ALA A 161 25.21 20.77 29.21
N GLU A 162 26.15 21.55 29.75
CA GLU A 162 27.04 21.08 30.79
C GLU A 162 26.24 20.97 32.10
N PHE A 163 26.44 19.87 32.82
CA PHE A 163 25.86 19.67 34.14
C PHE A 163 26.85 20.16 35.19
N SER A 164 26.35 20.75 36.27
CA SER A 164 27.18 21.13 37.42
C SER A 164 27.73 19.90 38.12
N ASP A 165 29.01 19.91 38.49
CA ASP A 165 29.65 18.88 39.31
C ASP A 165 29.00 18.71 40.69
N GLN A 166 28.13 19.65 41.09
CA GLN A 166 27.39 19.60 42.35
C GLN A 166 25.93 19.13 42.21
N LEU A 167 25.52 18.61 41.04
CA LEU A 167 24.14 18.15 40.81
C LEU A 167 23.62 17.17 41.88
N TRP A 168 24.54 16.40 42.48
CA TRP A 168 24.25 15.45 43.56
C TRP A 168 23.81 16.09 44.87
N LYS A 169 24.09 17.39 45.09
CA LYS A 169 23.67 18.13 46.29
C LYS A 169 22.24 18.66 46.19
N GLU A 170 21.72 18.79 44.98
CA GLU A 170 20.38 19.36 44.69
C GLU A 170 19.35 18.28 44.33
N ALA A 171 19.78 17.01 44.20
CA ALA A 171 18.90 15.91 43.84
C ALA A 171 18.13 15.38 45.08
N ASP A 172 16.81 15.54 45.09
CA ASP A 172 15.93 15.12 46.20
C ASP A 172 15.97 13.60 46.50
N ARG A 173 16.43 12.76 45.56
CA ARG A 173 16.65 11.32 45.78
C ARG A 173 17.82 10.78 44.96
N LEU A 174 18.86 10.32 45.65
CA LEU A 174 19.93 9.51 45.09
C LEU A 174 19.55 8.04 45.21
N PHE A 175 19.17 7.40 44.10
CA PHE A 175 18.99 5.94 44.05
C PHE A 175 20.34 5.27 43.79
N PHE A 176 20.99 4.80 44.85
CA PHE A 176 22.04 3.79 44.75
C PHE A 176 21.38 2.41 44.96
N ARG A 177 21.39 1.57 43.93
CA ARG A 177 21.21 0.12 44.12
C ARG A 177 22.61 -0.51 44.06
N CYS A 178 23.00 -1.19 45.14
CA CYS A 178 24.09 -2.16 45.13
C CYS A 178 23.74 -3.37 44.26
#